data_AF-A0A5C8ENW2-F1
#
_entry.id   AF-A0A5C8ENW2-F1
#
_cell.length_a   1.000
_cell.length_b   1.000
_cell.length_c   1.000
_cell.angle_alpha   90.00
_cell.angle_beta   90.00
_cell.angle_gamma   90.00
#
_symmetry.space_group_name_H-M   'P 1'
#
loop_
_entity.id
_entity.type
_entity.pdbx_description
1 polymer ?
#
loop_
_entity_poly.entity_id
_entity_poly.type
_entity_poly.pdbx_seq_one_letter_code
_entity_poly.pdbx_strand_id
1 'polypeptide(L)' 'MNKKEIINKLKNNNKNIKYADFCSILKYFGFVCKRQRGSHRLYYRIEVKELLNIQNVNGEVKPYQIKQFLNIIKKYNLEE' A
#
# COMPACT_ATOMS: atom_id res chain seq x y z
N MET A 1 2.53 15.90 3.49
CA MET A 1 2.13 14.98 4.57
C MET A 1 3.30 14.07 4.88
N ASN A 2 3.59 13.84 6.15
CA ASN A 2 4.59 12.84 6.56
C ASN A 2 3.98 11.41 6.53
N LYS A 3 4.82 10.38 6.67
CA LYS A 3 4.36 8.98 6.65
C LYS A 3 3.35 8.67 7.75
N LYS A 4 3.55 9.21 8.96
CA LYS A 4 2.64 9.01 10.11
C LYS A 4 1.23 9.52 9.84
N GLU A 5 1.09 10.69 9.23
CA GLU A 5 -0.20 11.25 8.86
C GLU A 5 -0.92 10.37 7.83
N ILE A 6 -0.20 9.83 6.84
CA ILE A 6 -0.77 8.91 5.85
C ILE A 6 -1.25 7.62 6.53
N ILE A 7 -0.43 7.05 7.41
CA ILE A 7 -0.78 5.84 8.18
C ILE A 7 -2.05 6.10 9.00
N ASN A 8 -2.13 7.22 9.70
CA ASN A 8 -3.30 7.57 10.51
C ASN A 8 -4.56 7.74 9.66
N LYS A 9 -4.45 8.39 8.48
CA LYS A 9 -5.58 8.48 7.54
C LYS A 9 -6.04 7.11 7.07
N LEU A 10 -5.13 6.21 6.71
CA LEU A 10 -5.47 4.85 6.26
C LEU A 10 -6.03 3.97 7.38
N LYS A 11 -5.60 4.18 8.64
CA LYS A 11 -6.16 3.50 9.82
C LYS A 11 -7.61 3.93 10.06
N ASN A 12 -7.87 5.24 10.00
CA ASN A 12 -9.20 5.81 10.26
C ASN A 12 -10.16 5.61 9.08
N ASN A 13 -9.64 5.57 7.85
CA ASN A 13 -10.43 5.33 6.64
C ASN A 13 -9.70 4.35 5.70
N ASN A 14 -10.10 3.08 5.74
CA ASN A 14 -9.59 2.02 4.89
C ASN A 14 -10.54 1.63 3.75
N LYS A 15 -11.57 2.44 3.47
CA LYS A 15 -12.54 2.24 2.40
C LYS A 15 -12.46 3.38 1.39
N ASN A 16 -12.94 3.14 0.17
CA ASN A 16 -13.03 4.14 -0.90
C ASN A 16 -11.70 4.82 -1.23
N ILE A 17 -10.58 4.10 -1.02
CA ILE A 17 -9.25 4.62 -1.37
C ILE A 17 -9.02 4.33 -2.84
N LYS A 18 -8.77 5.39 -3.61
CA LYS A 18 -8.48 5.26 -5.03
C LYS A 18 -7.22 4.41 -5.23
N TYR A 19 -7.28 3.49 -6.18
CA TYR A 19 -6.19 2.60 -6.52
C TYR A 19 -4.90 3.36 -6.89
N ALA A 20 -5.04 4.44 -7.66
CA ALA A 20 -3.92 5.29 -8.07
C ALA A 20 -3.24 5.95 -6.87
N ASP A 21 -4.02 6.51 -5.94
CA ASP A 21 -3.52 7.14 -4.72
C ASP A 21 -2.77 6.12 -3.84
N PHE A 22 -3.34 4.92 -3.68
CA PHE A 22 -2.67 3.86 -2.93
C PHE A 22 -1.36 3.40 -3.58
N CYS A 23 -1.30 3.32 -4.91
CA CYS A 23 -0.05 3.04 -5.62
C CYS A 23 1.02 4.12 -5.37
N SER A 24 0.63 5.40 -5.33
CA SER A 24 1.52 6.51 -5.01
C SER A 24 2.01 6.45 -3.56
N ILE A 25 1.14 6.08 -2.61
CA ILE A 25 1.50 5.83 -1.21
C ILE A 25 2.56 4.72 -1.14
N LEU A 26 2.35 3.58 -1.80
CA LEU A 26 3.32 2.48 -1.80
C LEU A 26 4.71 2.94 -2.27
N LYS A 27 4.77 3.69 -3.37
CA LYS A 27 6.04 4.26 -3.88
C LYS A 27 6.69 5.22 -2.89
N TYR A 28 5.90 6.08 -2.25
CA TYR A 28 6.40 7.01 -1.22
C TYR A 28 6.98 6.26 -0.01
N PHE A 29 6.42 5.09 0.33
CA PHE A 29 6.96 4.17 1.32
C PHE A 29 8.08 3.28 0.76
N GLY A 30 8.68 3.60 -0.39
CA GLY A 30 9.83 2.88 -0.94
C GLY A 30 9.49 1.50 -1.55
N PHE A 31 8.21 1.18 -1.73
CA PHE A 31 7.82 -0.01 -2.48
C PHE A 31 7.92 0.24 -3.98
N VAL A 32 8.54 -0.69 -4.69
CA VAL A 32 8.74 -0.66 -6.14
C VAL A 32 7.78 -1.64 -6.79
N CYS A 33 7.19 -1.25 -7.93
CA CYS A 33 6.36 -2.15 -8.72
C CYS A 33 7.25 -3.16 -9.46
N LYS A 34 7.16 -4.44 -9.09
CA LYS A 34 7.93 -5.54 -9.71
C LYS A 34 7.32 -6.01 -11.03
N ARG A 35 5.99 -6.13 -11.07
CA ARG A 35 5.24 -6.59 -12.24
C ARG A 35 3.82 -6.06 -12.22
N GLN A 36 3.24 -5.93 -13.41
CA GLN A 36 1.81 -5.72 -13.60
C GLN A 36 1.25 -6.85 -14.48
N ARG A 37 0.09 -7.40 -14.10
CA ARG A 37 -0.68 -8.38 -14.90
C ARG A 37 -2.16 -8.03 -14.80
N GLY A 38 -2.75 -7.59 -15.90
CA GLY A 38 -4.13 -7.08 -15.89
C GLY A 38 -4.30 -5.96 -14.85
N SER A 39 -5.31 -6.09 -13.99
CA SER A 39 -5.60 -5.13 -12.91
C SER A 39 -4.74 -5.29 -11.65
N HIS A 40 -3.80 -6.24 -11.64
CA HIS A 40 -2.95 -6.53 -10.49
C HIS A 40 -1.55 -5.93 -10.65
N ARG A 41 -1.05 -5.29 -9.59
CA ARG A 41 0.35 -4.84 -9.46
C ARG A 41 0.99 -5.49 -8.25
N LEU A 42 2.13 -6.12 -8.47
CA LEU A 42 2.94 -6.69 -7.40
C LEU A 42 4.02 -5.68 -6.99
N TYR A 43 4.04 -5.32 -5.71
CA TYR A 43 5.01 -4.42 -5.11
C TYR A 43 5.94 -5.18 -4.16
N TYR A 44 7.18 -4.73 -4.10
CA TYR A 44 8.20 -5.21 -3.16
C TYR A 44 8.99 -4.02 -2.62
N ARG A 45 9.65 -4.20 -1.48
CA ARG A 45 10.58 -3.23 -0.90
C ARG A 45 11.81 -3.99 -0.40
N ILE A 46 12.99 -3.38 -0.56
CA ILE A 46 14.24 -3.93 0.01
C ILE A 46 14.07 -4.05 1.53
N GLU A 47 14.57 -5.13 2.14
CA GLU A 47 14.42 -5.47 3.57
C GLU A 47 13.00 -5.86 4.03
N VAL A 48 12.00 -5.86 3.14
CA VAL A 48 10.66 -6.39 3.42
C VAL A 48 10.47 -7.73 2.71
N LYS A 49 10.19 -8.80 3.47
CA LYS A 49 10.03 -10.15 2.91
C LYS A 49 8.69 -10.30 2.17
N GLU A 50 7.65 -9.64 2.65
CA GLU A 50 6.30 -9.70 2.14
C GLU A 50 6.14 -8.91 0.84
N LEU A 51 5.45 -9.53 -0.11
CA LEU A 51 5.03 -8.87 -1.34
C LEU A 51 3.61 -8.34 -1.19
N LEU A 52 3.34 -7.19 -1.78
CA LEU A 52 2.01 -6.61 -1.83
C LEU A 52 1.43 -6.78 -3.24
N ASN A 53 0.43 -7.64 -3.40
CA ASN A 53 -0.29 -7.78 -4.66
C ASN A 53 -1.57 -6.93 -4.59
N ILE A 54 -1.55 -5.78 -5.25
CA ILE A 54 -2.62 -4.77 -5.22
C ILE A 54 -3.50 -4.93 -6.45
N GLN A 55 -4.81 -4.97 -6.24
CA GLN A 55 -5.80 -5.14 -7.31
C GLN A 55 -6.59 -3.85 -7.47
N ASN A 56 -6.76 -3.40 -8.70
CA ASN A 56 -7.72 -2.37 -9.03
C ASN A 56 -9.11 -3.00 -9.21
N VAL A 57 -10.09 -2.57 -8.41
CA VAL A 57 -11.51 -2.93 -8.57
C VAL A 57 -12.31 -1.64 -8.62
N ASN A 58 -12.94 -1.36 -9.76
CA ASN A 58 -13.75 -0.16 -9.98
C ASN A 58 -13.04 1.16 -9.62
N GLY A 59 -11.72 1.23 -9.81
CA GLY A 59 -10.91 2.41 -9.48
C GLY A 59 -10.38 2.46 -8.05
N GLU A 60 -10.69 1.46 -7.22
CA GLU A 60 -10.34 1.41 -5.80
C GLU A 60 -9.42 0.24 -5.45
N VAL A 61 -8.69 0.39 -4.34
CA VAL A 61 -7.95 -0.70 -3.72
C VAL A 61 -8.85 -1.45 -2.73
N LYS A 62 -8.67 -2.77 -2.62
CA LYS A 62 -9.45 -3.55 -1.66
C LYS A 62 -9.05 -3.22 -0.22
N PRO A 63 -10.00 -3.00 0.72
CA PRO A 63 -9.69 -2.65 2.12
C PRO A 63 -8.70 -3.58 2.83
N TYR A 64 -8.73 -4.88 2.54
CA TYR A 64 -7.77 -5.81 3.14
C TYR A 64 -6.33 -5.58 2.67
N GLN A 65 -6.11 -5.07 1.45
CA GLN A 65 -4.77 -4.77 0.94
C GLN A 65 -4.18 -3.55 1.66
N ILE A 66 -5.04 -2.61 2.06
CA ILE A 66 -4.64 -1.50 2.95
C ILE A 66 -4.25 -2.05 4.31
N LYS A 67 -5.04 -2.98 4.89
CA LYS A 67 -4.68 -3.64 6.16
C LYS A 67 -3.36 -4.41 6.06
N GLN A 68 -3.12 -5.14 4.96
CA GLN A 68 -1.87 -5.84 4.72
C GLN A 68 -0.68 -4.88 4.69
N PHE A 69 -0.82 -3.76 3.97
CA PHE A 69 0.18 -2.71 3.95
C PHE A 69 0.44 -2.15 5.37
N LEU A 70 -0.60 -1.77 6.11
CA LEU A 70 -0.46 -1.24 7.48
C LEU A 70 0.23 -2.23 8.42
N ASN A 71 -0.05 -3.52 8.29
CA ASN A 71 0.62 -4.56 9.07
C ASN A 71 2.12 -4.67 8.73
N ILE A 72 2.48 -4.58 7.45
CA ILE A 72 3.89 -4.56 7.02
C ILE A 72 4.59 -3.32 7.56
N ILE A 73 3.97 -2.15 7.43
CA ILE A 73 4.52 -0.89 7.93
C ILE A 73 4.82 -0.98 9.43
N LYS A 74 3.88 -1.52 10.22
CA LYS A 74 4.07 -1.74 11.66
C LYS A 74 5.16 -2.78 11.95
N LYS A 75 5.17 -3.91 11.22
CA LYS A 75 6.12 -5.01 11.45
C LYS A 75 7.58 -4.58 11.22
N TYR A 76 7.81 -3.71 10.25
CA TYR A 76 9.14 -3.25 9.84
C TYR A 76 9.46 -1.82 10.33
N ASN A 77 8.63 -1.23 11.20
CA ASN A 77 8.78 0.14 11.72
C ASN A 77 8.99 1.20 10.61
N LEU A 78 8.24 1.11 9.52
CA LEU A 78 8.40 1.96 8.34
C LEU A 78 7.64 3.30 8.44
N GLU A 79 7.35 3.74 9.66
CA GLU A 79 6.50 4.90 9.96
C GLU A 79 7.27 6.24 10.00
N GLU A 80 8.60 6.20 9.93
CA GLU A 80 9.53 7.35 10.03
C GLU A 80 9.60 8.21 8.76
#